data_AF-A0A8T4MGG7-F1
#
_entry.id   AF-A0A8T4MGG7-F1
#
_cell.length_a   1.000
_cell.length_b   1.000
_cell.length_c   1.000
_cell.angle_alpha   90.00
_cell.angle_beta   90.00
_cell.angle_gamma   90.00
#
_symmetry.space_group_name_H-M   'P 1'
#
loop_
_entity.id
_entity.type
_entity.pdbx_description
1 polymer ?
#
loop_
_entity_poly.entity_id
_entity_poly.type
_entity_poly.pdbx_seq_one_letter_code
_entity_poly.pdbx_strand_id
1 'polypeptide(L)'
;MWYPSSKRELEEFIDNSFKQKLNLKLIPKKINGLIVPHAGYEYSGLIAGKAFSLLKNKKINKAIILGPSHYISTNQALTTNKLITTPLGKIKTFNITAQAANQHFSQFPTANLDSEHSINNQIPFLQKLGIKQIMPLMIGNINNQAKEIAEKIAKIPALYIFSTDLSHFLTYEQALKEDKQTINIIENLDINNFNKINACGIYPLMILFELCKLLKTKPHLIEYKNSGDITGDKSSVVGYSSFWF
;
A
#
# COMPACT_ATOMS: atom_id res chain seq x y z
N MET A 1 15.74 8.32 6.13
CA MET A 1 15.49 8.27 4.68
C MET A 1 14.79 6.93 4.41
N TRP A 2 13.71 6.88 3.63
CA TRP A 2 12.84 5.69 3.57
C TRP A 2 13.29 4.61 2.57
N TYR A 3 14.08 5.00 1.57
CA TYR A 3 14.69 4.14 0.57
C TYR A 3 15.98 4.79 0.05
N PRO A 4 16.88 4.05 -0.62
CA PRO A 4 18.14 4.62 -1.12
C PRO A 4 17.95 5.87 -1.99
N SER A 5 18.71 6.93 -1.72
CA SER A 5 18.68 8.18 -2.51
C SER A 5 19.39 8.06 -3.84
N SER A 6 20.36 7.15 -3.96
CA SER A 6 21.06 6.85 -5.20
C SER A 6 20.16 6.05 -6.14
N LYS A 7 20.03 6.51 -7.39
CA LYS A 7 19.30 5.77 -8.44
C LYS A 7 19.79 4.33 -8.55
N ARG A 8 21.11 4.13 -8.59
CA ARG A 8 21.73 2.81 -8.78
C ARG A 8 21.39 1.88 -7.63
N GLU A 9 21.56 2.33 -6.38
CA GLU A 9 21.29 1.53 -5.19
C GLU A 9 19.80 1.19 -5.07
N LEU A 10 18.93 2.14 -5.43
CA LEU A 10 17.49 1.92 -5.43
C LEU A 10 17.08 0.89 -6.50
N GLU A 11 17.63 0.97 -7.71
CA GLU A 11 17.39 -0.02 -8.76
C GLU A 11 17.89 -1.42 -8.36
N GLU A 12 19.10 -1.51 -7.82
CA GLU A 12 19.70 -2.76 -7.32
C GLU A 12 18.87 -3.38 -6.20
N PHE A 13 18.41 -2.57 -5.23
CA PHE A 13 17.54 -3.02 -4.15
C PHE A 13 16.23 -3.59 -4.71
N ILE A 14 15.56 -2.85 -5.60
CA ILE A 14 14.29 -3.31 -6.18
C ILE A 14 14.51 -4.59 -6.98
N ASP A 15 15.53 -4.67 -7.81
CA ASP A 15 15.85 -5.88 -8.59
C ASP A 15 16.11 -7.10 -7.70
N ASN A 16 16.76 -6.91 -6.55
CA ASN A 16 16.99 -7.97 -5.58
C ASN A 16 15.72 -8.37 -4.84
N SER A 17 14.88 -7.41 -4.44
CA SER A 17 13.56 -7.69 -3.85
C SER A 17 12.66 -8.49 -4.81
N PHE A 18 12.82 -8.24 -6.11
CA PHE A 18 12.07 -8.86 -7.20
C PHE A 18 12.54 -10.28 -7.54
N LYS A 19 13.68 -10.71 -7.01
CA LYS A 19 14.22 -12.08 -7.15
C LYS A 19 13.87 -12.98 -5.96
N GLN A 20 13.26 -12.43 -4.90
CA GLN A 20 12.85 -13.20 -3.74
C GLN A 20 11.88 -14.31 -4.15
N LYS A 21 12.05 -15.50 -3.55
CA LYS A 21 11.24 -16.67 -3.90
C LYS A 21 9.78 -16.43 -3.53
N LEU A 22 8.91 -16.50 -4.54
CA LEU A 22 7.46 -16.53 -4.37
C LEU A 22 7.04 -17.95 -3.96
N ASN A 23 6.42 -18.07 -2.79
CA ASN A 23 5.85 -19.34 -2.32
C ASN A 23 4.40 -19.52 -2.81
N LEU A 24 4.17 -19.23 -4.09
CA LEU A 24 2.87 -19.41 -4.75
C LEU A 24 2.96 -20.59 -5.70
N LYS A 25 1.99 -21.52 -5.63
CA LYS A 25 1.92 -22.66 -6.55
C LYS A 25 1.74 -22.22 -8.00
N LEU A 26 0.97 -21.15 -8.23
CA LEU A 26 0.72 -20.55 -9.54
C LEU A 26 0.56 -19.03 -9.37
N ILE A 27 1.11 -18.26 -10.32
CA ILE A 27 0.87 -16.81 -10.37
C ILE A 27 -0.54 -16.56 -10.94
N PRO A 28 -1.40 -15.82 -10.24
CA PRO A 28 -2.75 -15.55 -10.70
C PRO A 28 -2.77 -14.80 -12.05
N LYS A 29 -3.70 -15.18 -12.92
CA LYS A 29 -3.86 -14.55 -14.24
C LYS A 29 -4.26 -13.07 -14.09
N LYS A 30 -5.18 -12.79 -13.18
CA LYS A 30 -5.68 -11.44 -12.88
C LYS A 30 -5.25 -11.04 -11.47
N ILE A 31 -4.64 -9.87 -11.34
CA ILE A 31 -4.30 -9.21 -10.08
C ILE A 31 -4.88 -7.80 -10.19
N ASN A 32 -5.85 -7.49 -9.34
CA ASN A 32 -6.46 -6.17 -9.22
C ASN A 32 -5.56 -5.24 -8.40
N GLY A 33 -4.88 -5.77 -7.39
CA GLY A 33 -4.07 -4.95 -6.51
C GLY A 33 -3.18 -5.70 -5.54
N LEU A 34 -2.43 -4.92 -4.77
CA LEU A 34 -1.57 -5.38 -3.70
C LEU A 34 -1.89 -4.64 -2.41
N ILE A 35 -1.65 -5.30 -1.28
CA ILE A 35 -1.52 -4.67 0.04
C ILE A 35 -0.05 -4.85 0.42
N VAL A 36 0.65 -3.79 0.78
CA VAL A 36 2.11 -3.79 1.00
C VAL A 36 2.50 -2.86 2.15
N PRO A 37 3.61 -3.17 2.85
CA PRO A 37 4.12 -2.34 3.94
C PRO A 37 4.80 -1.06 3.41
N HIS A 38 5.02 -0.10 4.31
CA HIS A 38 5.68 1.18 4.00
C HIS A 38 6.71 1.64 5.02
N ALA A 39 7.15 0.80 5.95
CA ALA A 39 8.40 1.07 6.67
C ALA A 39 9.59 1.27 5.72
N GLY A 40 10.74 1.69 6.27
CA GLY A 40 11.97 1.86 5.49
C GLY A 40 12.34 0.58 4.72
N TYR A 41 12.92 0.73 3.53
CA TYR A 41 13.23 -0.41 2.64
C TYR A 41 14.13 -1.45 3.30
N GLU A 42 15.03 -1.01 4.18
CA GLU A 42 15.88 -1.90 4.99
C GLU A 42 15.07 -2.87 5.87
N TYR A 43 13.86 -2.49 6.28
CA TYR A 43 12.96 -3.32 7.06
C TYR A 43 11.97 -4.07 6.15
N SER A 44 11.11 -3.33 5.44
CA SER A 44 9.93 -3.92 4.80
C SER A 44 10.01 -3.99 3.27
N GLY A 45 11.05 -3.40 2.68
CA GLY A 45 11.18 -3.27 1.22
C GLY A 45 11.28 -4.61 0.50
N LEU A 46 11.86 -5.64 1.13
CA LEU A 46 11.89 -6.99 0.56
C LEU A 46 10.49 -7.64 0.52
N ILE A 47 9.68 -7.41 1.55
CA ILE A 47 8.30 -7.91 1.63
C ILE A 47 7.44 -7.21 0.57
N ALA A 48 7.52 -5.88 0.47
CA ALA A 48 6.82 -5.11 -0.56
C ALA A 48 7.26 -5.53 -1.97
N GLY A 49 8.58 -5.57 -2.21
CA GLY A 49 9.15 -5.90 -3.52
C GLY A 49 8.81 -7.31 -3.99
N LYS A 50 8.74 -8.29 -3.07
CA LYS A 50 8.26 -9.63 -3.37
C LYS A 50 6.82 -9.61 -3.90
N ALA A 51 5.92 -8.82 -3.31
CA ALA A 51 4.56 -8.67 -3.81
C ALA A 51 4.50 -7.97 -5.18
N PHE A 52 5.25 -6.88 -5.37
CA PHE A 52 5.36 -6.19 -6.65
C PHE A 52 5.93 -7.09 -7.77
N SER A 53 6.77 -8.07 -7.44
CA SER A 53 7.31 -9.02 -8.42
C SER A 53 6.23 -9.83 -9.15
N LEU A 54 5.04 -10.01 -8.56
CA LEU A 54 3.89 -10.68 -9.19
C LEU A 54 3.36 -9.93 -10.41
N LEU A 55 3.65 -8.63 -10.50
CA LEU A 55 3.20 -7.76 -11.56
C LEU A 55 4.21 -7.67 -12.71
N LYS A 56 5.36 -8.33 -12.59
CA LYS A 56 6.30 -8.47 -13.70
C LYS A 56 5.58 -9.03 -14.93
N ASN A 57 5.83 -8.42 -16.08
CA ASN A 57 5.24 -8.77 -17.37
C ASN A 57 3.72 -8.50 -17.50
N LYS A 58 3.06 -7.91 -16.49
CA LYS A 58 1.68 -7.45 -16.63
C LYS A 58 1.66 -6.11 -17.36
N LYS A 59 0.81 -5.97 -18.37
CA LYS A 59 0.65 -4.72 -19.12
C LYS A 59 -0.28 -3.77 -18.37
N ILE A 60 0.26 -3.06 -17.38
CA ILE A 60 -0.47 -2.09 -16.56
C ILE A 60 0.22 -0.73 -16.71
N ASN A 61 -0.56 0.33 -17.00
CA ASN A 61 -0.02 1.67 -17.19
C ASN A 61 -0.35 2.64 -16.06
N LYS A 62 -1.36 2.32 -15.23
CA LYS A 62 -1.90 3.16 -14.17
C LYS A 62 -1.96 2.42 -12.84
N ALA A 63 -1.64 3.11 -11.76
CA ALA A 63 -1.89 2.62 -10.41
C ALA A 63 -2.57 3.68 -9.54
N ILE A 64 -3.31 3.24 -8.53
CA ILE A 64 -3.90 4.08 -7.48
C ILE A 64 -3.28 3.62 -6.17
N ILE A 65 -2.64 4.54 -5.45
CA ILE A 65 -1.92 4.23 -4.21
C ILE A 65 -2.73 4.83 -3.07
N LEU A 66 -3.23 3.99 -2.17
CA LEU A 66 -3.96 4.39 -0.98
C LEU A 66 -3.05 4.19 0.23
N GLY A 67 -2.75 5.28 0.94
CA GLY A 67 -1.95 5.25 2.18
C GLY A 67 -2.65 6.03 3.29
N PRO A 68 -2.39 5.72 4.57
CA PRO A 68 -2.87 6.53 5.68
C PRO A 68 -2.25 7.93 5.65
N SER A 69 -2.88 8.86 6.36
CA SER A 69 -2.28 10.16 6.66
C SER A 69 -1.51 10.10 7.98
N HIS A 70 -0.19 10.29 7.95
CA HIS A 70 0.63 10.32 9.17
C HIS A 70 0.78 11.73 9.75
N TYR A 71 0.70 12.76 8.91
CA TYR A 71 1.04 14.13 9.29
C TYR A 71 -0.12 15.12 9.18
N ILE A 72 -1.18 14.78 8.45
CA ILE A 72 -2.33 15.67 8.22
C ILE A 72 -3.57 15.09 8.89
N SER A 73 -4.15 15.82 9.83
CA SER A 73 -5.50 15.49 10.31
C SER A 73 -6.54 15.98 9.29
N THR A 74 -7.30 15.05 8.71
CA THR A 74 -8.38 15.33 7.76
C THR A 74 -9.38 14.20 7.75
N ASN A 75 -10.64 14.47 7.39
CA ASN A 75 -11.70 13.48 7.22
C ASN A 75 -11.99 13.19 5.73
N GLN A 76 -11.01 13.43 4.87
CA GLN A 76 -11.14 13.36 3.41
C GLN A 76 -10.03 12.50 2.79
N ALA A 77 -10.26 12.02 1.57
CA ALA A 77 -9.25 11.45 0.71
C ALA A 77 -8.54 12.58 -0.05
N LEU A 78 -7.25 12.78 0.21
CA LEU A 78 -6.45 13.80 -0.46
C LEU A 78 -5.72 13.24 -1.67
N THR A 79 -5.75 13.97 -2.77
CA THR A 79 -5.11 13.57 -4.03
C THR A 79 -4.43 14.75 -4.71
N THR A 80 -3.60 14.50 -5.72
CA THR A 80 -2.90 15.56 -6.45
C THR A 80 -2.72 15.20 -7.93
N ASN A 81 -2.59 16.23 -8.76
CA ASN A 81 -2.17 16.14 -10.16
C ASN A 81 -0.74 16.67 -10.39
N LYS A 82 0.03 16.92 -9.32
CA LYS A 82 1.43 17.34 -9.39
C LYS A 82 2.37 16.20 -9.76
N LEU A 83 3.39 16.48 -10.57
CA LEU A 83 4.48 15.55 -10.82
C LEU A 83 5.19 15.19 -9.50
N ILE A 84 5.44 13.90 -9.29
CA ILE A 84 6.25 13.41 -8.17
C ILE A 84 7.63 13.02 -8.71
N THR A 85 8.69 13.36 -7.97
CA THR A 85 10.06 13.03 -8.31
C THR A 85 10.61 12.01 -7.33
N THR A 86 11.23 10.95 -7.85
CA THR A 86 12.00 9.98 -7.08
C THR A 86 13.42 9.91 -7.65
N PRO A 87 14.34 9.16 -7.02
CA PRO A 87 15.65 8.88 -7.61
C PRO A 87 15.58 8.19 -8.98
N LEU A 88 14.48 7.49 -9.30
CA LEU A 88 14.28 6.83 -10.61
C LEU A 88 13.73 7.79 -11.68
N GLY A 89 13.44 9.04 -11.31
CA GLY A 89 12.92 10.07 -12.19
C GLY A 89 11.51 10.52 -11.82
N LYS A 90 10.88 11.26 -12.73
CA LYS A 90 9.55 11.85 -12.52
C LYS A 90 8.44 10.88 -12.91
N ILE A 91 7.34 10.89 -12.17
CA ILE A 91 6.12 10.18 -12.50
C ILE A 91 4.93 11.14 -12.57
N LYS A 92 4.08 10.96 -13.60
CA LYS A 92 2.85 11.73 -13.77
C LYS A 92 1.83 11.27 -12.74
N THR A 93 1.15 12.23 -12.12
CA THR A 93 -0.02 11.93 -11.32
C THR A 93 -1.30 12.26 -12.09
N PHE A 94 -2.39 11.59 -11.70
CA PHE A 94 -3.74 11.96 -12.10
C PHE A 94 -4.62 11.93 -10.86
N ASN A 95 -5.76 12.60 -10.92
CA ASN A 95 -6.73 12.61 -9.83
C ASN A 95 -8.14 12.34 -10.37
N ILE A 96 -9.08 12.14 -9.46
CA ILE A 96 -10.50 12.17 -9.76
C ILE A 96 -10.86 13.62 -10.14
N THR A 97 -11.53 13.80 -11.28
CA THR A 97 -11.80 15.12 -11.89
C THR A 97 -12.59 16.03 -10.95
N ALA A 98 -12.47 17.34 -11.15
CA ALA A 98 -13.16 18.36 -10.33
C ALA A 98 -14.69 18.19 -10.23
N GLN A 99 -15.33 17.56 -11.23
CA GLN A 99 -16.77 17.25 -11.19
C GLN A 99 -17.13 16.06 -10.29
N ALA A 100 -16.16 15.19 -9.96
CA ALA A 100 -16.31 14.07 -9.03
C ALA A 100 -15.62 14.31 -7.67
N ALA A 101 -14.93 15.45 -7.53
CA ALA A 101 -14.49 16.03 -6.27
C ALA A 101 -15.70 16.53 -5.46
N ASN A 102 -16.56 15.59 -5.08
CA ASN A 102 -17.62 15.78 -4.08
C ASN A 102 -16.99 15.95 -2.69
N GLN A 103 -17.83 16.08 -1.65
CA GLN A 103 -17.54 16.22 -0.21
C GLN A 103 -16.45 15.30 0.40
N HIS A 104 -15.92 14.31 -0.31
CA HIS A 104 -15.02 13.28 0.22
C HIS A 104 -13.60 13.32 -0.36
N PHE A 105 -13.39 14.05 -1.45
CA PHE A 105 -12.08 14.20 -2.08
C PHE A 105 -11.62 15.65 -2.00
N SER A 106 -10.37 15.86 -1.61
CA SER A 106 -9.75 17.19 -1.60
C SER A 106 -8.38 17.15 -2.26
N GLN A 107 -7.88 18.33 -2.64
CA GLN A 107 -6.50 18.44 -3.11
C GLN A 107 -5.53 18.33 -1.95
N PHE A 108 -4.41 17.66 -2.21
CA PHE A 108 -3.31 17.52 -1.26
C PHE A 108 -2.67 18.89 -1.02
N PRO A 109 -2.52 19.34 0.24
CA PRO A 109 -1.81 20.57 0.57
C PRO A 109 -0.38 20.52 0.05
N THR A 110 0.01 21.52 -0.74
CA THR A 110 1.22 21.47 -1.55
C THR A 110 2.53 21.33 -0.76
N ALA A 111 2.53 21.64 0.53
CA ALA A 111 3.69 21.58 1.41
C ALA A 111 4.01 20.17 1.94
N ASN A 112 3.10 19.19 1.82
CA ASN A 112 3.18 17.95 2.61
C ASN A 112 3.25 16.67 1.76
N LEU A 113 3.26 16.78 0.43
CA LEU A 113 3.27 15.58 -0.44
C LEU A 113 4.59 14.81 -0.31
N ASP A 114 5.70 15.52 -0.13
CA ASP A 114 7.02 14.92 -0.01
C ASP A 114 7.26 14.27 1.36
N SER A 115 6.50 14.65 2.39
CA SER A 115 6.62 14.08 3.74
C SER A 115 5.80 12.81 3.94
N GLU A 116 4.74 12.58 3.18
CA GLU A 116 3.88 11.40 3.34
C GLU A 116 4.51 10.13 2.73
N HIS A 117 5.22 9.40 3.59
CA HIS A 117 6.01 8.24 3.20
C HIS A 117 5.18 7.01 2.84
N SER A 118 3.94 6.89 3.35
CA SER A 118 3.10 5.73 3.06
C SER A 118 2.83 5.57 1.56
N ILE A 119 2.73 6.67 0.83
CA ILE A 119 2.56 6.67 -0.62
C ILE A 119 3.92 6.64 -1.32
N ASN A 120 4.85 7.50 -0.90
CA ASN A 120 6.12 7.70 -1.60
C ASN A 120 6.97 6.43 -1.66
N ASN A 121 6.90 5.57 -0.65
CA ASN A 121 7.66 4.32 -0.60
C ASN A 121 7.21 3.29 -1.65
N GLN A 122 6.01 3.44 -2.21
CA GLN A 122 5.48 2.51 -3.22
C GLN A 122 5.87 2.90 -4.65
N ILE A 123 6.21 4.18 -4.88
CA ILE A 123 6.41 4.74 -6.21
C ILE A 123 7.61 4.11 -6.95
N PRO A 124 8.79 3.89 -6.32
CA PRO A 124 9.93 3.29 -7.01
C PRO A 124 9.64 1.90 -7.59
N PHE A 125 8.91 1.05 -6.86
CA PHE A 125 8.48 -0.26 -7.36
C PHE A 125 7.60 -0.14 -8.61
N LEU A 126 6.63 0.78 -8.59
CA LEU A 126 5.74 1.03 -9.72
C LEU A 126 6.49 1.58 -10.94
N GLN A 127 7.46 2.47 -10.74
CA GLN A 127 8.33 2.96 -11.82
C GLN A 127 9.14 1.83 -12.44
N LYS A 128 9.70 0.92 -11.62
CA LYS A 128 10.43 -0.26 -12.10
C LYS A 128 9.54 -1.21 -12.92
N LEU A 129 8.26 -1.30 -12.58
CA LEU A 129 7.26 -2.06 -13.35
C LEU A 129 6.78 -1.35 -14.62
N GLY A 130 7.24 -0.12 -14.89
CA GLY A 130 6.85 0.64 -16.08
C GLY A 130 5.50 1.35 -15.97
N ILE A 131 4.96 1.53 -14.75
CA ILE A 131 3.75 2.33 -14.51
C ILE A 131 4.03 3.78 -14.90
N LYS A 132 3.16 4.33 -15.75
CA LYS A 132 3.37 5.67 -16.35
C LYS A 132 2.66 6.78 -15.58
N GLN A 133 1.59 6.43 -14.89
CA GLN A 133 0.71 7.36 -14.20
C GLN A 133 0.22 6.78 -12.88
N ILE A 134 0.23 7.56 -11.82
CA ILE A 134 -0.29 7.14 -10.51
C ILE A 134 -1.34 8.13 -9.98
N MET A 135 -2.29 7.64 -9.19
CA MET A 135 -3.14 8.51 -8.38
C MET A 135 -2.79 8.27 -6.91
N PRO A 136 -2.02 9.18 -6.29
CA PRO A 136 -1.83 9.14 -4.85
C PRO A 136 -3.15 9.54 -4.17
N LEU A 137 -3.61 8.71 -3.25
CA LEU A 137 -4.77 8.93 -2.39
C LEU A 137 -4.34 8.75 -0.94
N MET A 138 -4.10 9.86 -0.24
CA MET A 138 -3.90 9.81 1.20
C MET A 138 -5.25 9.83 1.89
N ILE A 139 -5.51 8.83 2.70
CA ILE A 139 -6.78 8.61 3.35
C ILE A 139 -6.68 9.10 4.79
N GLY A 140 -7.43 10.16 5.09
CA GLY A 140 -7.60 10.63 6.46
C GLY A 140 -8.58 9.76 7.26
N ASN A 141 -9.05 10.31 8.37
CA ASN A 141 -10.00 9.67 9.28
C ASN A 141 -11.41 9.63 8.67
N ILE A 142 -11.59 8.77 7.67
CA ILE A 142 -12.86 8.58 6.99
C ILE A 142 -13.77 7.66 7.82
N ASN A 143 -15.04 8.00 7.90
CA ASN A 143 -16.04 7.15 8.55
C ASN A 143 -16.88 6.44 7.48
N ASN A 144 -18.05 6.98 7.16
CA ASN A 144 -19.02 6.35 6.26
C ASN A 144 -18.69 6.51 4.76
N GLN A 145 -17.50 7.03 4.43
CA GLN A 145 -17.13 7.42 3.07
C GLN A 145 -16.42 6.30 2.29
N ALA A 146 -15.98 5.23 2.99
CA ALA A 146 -15.19 4.15 2.39
C ALA A 146 -15.86 3.54 1.16
N LYS A 147 -17.17 3.29 1.22
CA LYS A 147 -17.96 2.75 0.11
C LYS A 147 -17.98 3.68 -1.10
N GLU A 148 -18.27 4.97 -0.93
CA GLU A 148 -18.31 5.92 -2.05
C GLU A 148 -16.91 6.08 -2.69
N ILE A 149 -15.86 6.12 -1.86
CA ILE A 149 -14.49 6.19 -2.35
C ILE A 149 -14.17 4.92 -3.17
N ALA A 150 -14.51 3.74 -2.67
CA ALA A 150 -14.34 2.47 -3.38
C ALA A 150 -15.09 2.44 -4.71
N GLU A 151 -16.36 2.85 -4.74
CA GLU A 151 -17.18 2.93 -5.96
C GLU A 151 -16.60 3.87 -7.02
N LYS A 152 -16.00 4.99 -6.58
CA LYS A 152 -15.34 5.95 -7.48
C LYS A 152 -14.05 5.39 -8.07
N ILE A 153 -13.17 4.81 -7.25
CA ILE A 153 -11.90 4.25 -7.74
C ILE A 153 -12.09 2.95 -8.54
N ALA A 154 -13.15 2.18 -8.27
CA ALA A 154 -13.48 0.95 -9.01
C ALA A 154 -13.80 1.22 -10.50
N LYS A 155 -14.25 2.43 -10.85
CA LYS A 155 -14.53 2.85 -12.23
C LYS A 155 -13.26 3.16 -13.03
N ILE A 156 -12.10 3.26 -12.37
CA ILE A 156 -10.83 3.61 -12.99
C ILE A 156 -10.05 2.31 -13.25
N PRO A 157 -9.74 1.96 -14.51
CA PRO A 157 -8.93 0.79 -14.82
C PRO A 157 -7.47 1.04 -14.42
N ALA A 158 -7.12 0.61 -13.21
CA ALA A 158 -5.81 0.77 -12.62
C ALA A 158 -5.50 -0.40 -11.68
N LEU A 159 -4.22 -0.58 -11.37
CA LEU A 159 -3.77 -1.42 -10.26
C LEU A 159 -3.97 -0.67 -8.94
N TYR A 160 -4.52 -1.33 -7.93
CA TYR A 160 -4.70 -0.74 -6.60
C TYR A 160 -3.58 -1.15 -5.65
N ILE A 161 -2.92 -0.18 -5.01
CA ILE A 161 -1.89 -0.42 -4.00
C ILE A 161 -2.39 0.13 -2.68
N PHE A 162 -2.61 -0.74 -1.71
CA PHE A 162 -2.95 -0.37 -0.33
C PHE A 162 -1.69 -0.45 0.52
N SER A 163 -1.33 0.67 1.13
CA SER A 163 -0.08 0.84 1.85
C SER A 163 -0.34 0.82 3.35
N THR A 164 0.12 -0.23 4.05
CA THR A 164 -0.06 -0.37 5.49
C THR A 164 0.98 -1.29 6.11
N ASP A 165 1.53 -0.87 7.25
CA ASP A 165 2.17 -1.75 8.22
C ASP A 165 1.13 -2.28 9.21
N LEU A 166 1.44 -3.36 9.94
CA LEU A 166 0.56 -3.99 10.92
C LEU A 166 0.79 -3.43 12.34
N SER A 167 0.87 -4.27 13.37
CA SER A 167 1.07 -3.84 14.75
C SER A 167 2.40 -3.10 14.93
N HIS A 168 2.45 -2.20 15.91
CA HIS A 168 3.62 -1.38 16.22
C HIS A 168 3.99 -1.50 17.70
N PHE A 169 5.28 -1.51 17.99
CA PHE A 169 5.86 -1.41 19.33
C PHE A 169 5.43 -2.52 20.30
N LEU A 170 5.08 -3.69 19.77
CA LEU A 170 4.78 -4.89 20.55
C LEU A 170 6.02 -5.77 20.69
N THR A 171 6.07 -6.62 21.71
CA THR A 171 7.07 -7.70 21.72
C THR A 171 6.85 -8.64 20.55
N TYR A 172 7.90 -9.35 20.11
CA TYR A 172 7.82 -10.27 18.97
C TYR A 172 6.66 -11.28 19.07
N GLU A 173 6.48 -11.92 20.24
CA GLU A 173 5.39 -12.90 20.44
C GLU A 173 3.99 -12.26 20.42
N GLN A 174 3.85 -11.05 20.94
CA GLN A 174 2.59 -10.30 20.87
C GLN A 174 2.26 -9.92 19.42
N ALA A 175 3.24 -9.41 18.68
CA ALA A 175 3.10 -9.07 17.27
C ALA A 175 2.67 -10.29 16.44
N LEU A 176 3.31 -11.46 16.63
CA LEU A 176 2.91 -12.69 15.94
C LEU A 176 1.43 -13.03 16.15
N LYS A 177 0.93 -12.87 17.38
CA LYS A 177 -0.48 -13.17 17.72
C LYS A 177 -1.44 -12.15 17.10
N GLU A 178 -1.19 -10.87 17.30
CA GLU A 178 -2.07 -9.79 16.83
C GLU A 178 -2.06 -9.64 15.31
N ASP A 179 -0.88 -9.75 14.69
CA ASP A 179 -0.75 -9.67 13.25
C ASP A 179 -1.40 -10.87 12.57
N LYS A 180 -1.29 -12.08 13.12
CA LYS A 180 -2.01 -13.26 12.60
C LYS A 180 -3.52 -13.05 12.60
N GLN A 181 -4.05 -12.43 13.66
CA GLN A 181 -5.46 -12.09 13.73
C GLN A 181 -5.83 -11.04 12.67
N THR A 182 -5.03 -9.98 12.54
CA THR A 182 -5.23 -8.93 11.54
C THR A 182 -5.20 -9.48 10.10
N ILE A 183 -4.21 -10.31 9.79
CA ILE A 183 -4.06 -11.01 8.51
C ILE A 183 -5.31 -11.85 8.21
N ASN A 184 -5.78 -12.63 9.18
CA ASN A 184 -6.96 -13.47 9.00
C ASN A 184 -8.23 -12.64 8.72
N ILE A 185 -8.38 -11.48 9.37
CA ILE A 185 -9.49 -10.56 9.11
C ILE A 185 -9.42 -10.03 7.68
N ILE A 186 -8.23 -9.63 7.22
CA ILE A 186 -7.99 -9.10 5.86
C ILE A 186 -8.25 -10.16 4.78
N GLU A 187 -7.70 -11.38 4.90
CA GLU A 187 -7.89 -12.45 3.90
C GLU A 187 -9.35 -12.90 3.76
N ASN A 188 -10.11 -12.85 4.85
CA ASN A 188 -11.52 -13.26 4.86
C ASN A 188 -12.49 -12.11 4.65
N LEU A 189 -12.01 -10.86 4.54
CA LEU A 189 -12.84 -9.65 4.49
C LEU A 189 -13.86 -9.62 5.65
N ASP A 190 -13.43 -9.99 6.85
CA ASP A 190 -14.30 -10.16 8.03
C ASP A 190 -14.65 -8.81 8.66
N ILE A 191 -15.69 -8.16 8.11
CA ILE A 191 -16.15 -6.85 8.56
C ILE A 191 -16.61 -6.84 10.02
N ASN A 192 -17.10 -7.97 10.54
CA ASN A 192 -17.60 -8.06 11.91
C ASN A 192 -16.48 -7.95 12.95
N ASN A 193 -15.25 -8.31 12.56
CA ASN A 193 -14.06 -8.21 13.39
C ASN A 193 -13.12 -7.08 12.94
N PHE A 194 -13.57 -6.17 12.08
CA PHE A 194 -12.73 -5.09 11.53
C PHE A 194 -12.11 -4.21 12.62
N ASN A 195 -12.84 -3.97 13.72
CA ASN A 195 -12.37 -3.20 14.87
C ASN A 195 -11.19 -3.84 15.61
N LYS A 196 -10.82 -5.08 15.28
CA LYS A 196 -9.69 -5.80 15.86
C LYS A 196 -8.43 -5.77 14.96
N ILE A 197 -8.49 -5.09 13.82
CA ILE A 197 -7.31 -4.85 12.97
C ILE A 197 -6.35 -3.91 13.69
N ASN A 198 -5.09 -4.33 13.84
CA ASN A 198 -4.00 -3.48 14.31
C ASN A 198 -3.09 -3.17 13.11
N ALA A 199 -3.32 -2.01 12.47
CA ALA A 199 -2.59 -1.57 11.29
C ALA A 199 -2.68 -0.04 11.14
N CYS A 200 -1.61 0.61 10.68
CA CYS A 200 -1.62 2.08 10.49
C CYS A 200 -2.56 2.52 9.36
N GLY A 201 -2.78 1.66 8.36
CA GLY A 201 -3.65 1.89 7.22
C GLY A 201 -5.10 1.45 7.44
N ILE A 202 -5.65 1.58 8.66
CA ILE A 202 -7.01 1.13 8.98
C ILE A 202 -8.07 1.71 8.02
N TYR A 203 -7.98 3.00 7.68
CA TYR A 203 -8.94 3.65 6.78
C TYR A 203 -8.77 3.25 5.30
N PRO A 204 -7.55 3.17 4.74
CA PRO A 204 -7.32 2.47 3.48
C PRO A 204 -7.91 1.05 3.47
N LEU A 205 -7.77 0.27 4.54
CA LEU A 205 -8.31 -1.08 4.62
C LEU A 205 -9.85 -1.11 4.61
N MET A 206 -10.54 -0.09 5.15
CA MET A 206 -12.00 0.03 5.00
C MET A 206 -12.40 0.16 3.53
N ILE A 207 -11.67 0.97 2.75
CA ILE A 207 -11.90 1.13 1.31
C ILE A 207 -11.59 -0.17 0.57
N LEU A 208 -10.52 -0.88 0.95
CA LEU A 208 -10.18 -2.19 0.39
C LEU A 208 -11.33 -3.18 0.53
N PHE A 209 -11.98 -3.27 1.68
CA PHE A 209 -13.07 -4.23 1.92
C PHE A 209 -14.24 -3.98 0.96
N GLU A 210 -14.64 -2.72 0.81
CA GLU A 210 -15.69 -2.33 -0.15
C GLU A 210 -15.26 -2.57 -1.60
N LEU A 211 -14.00 -2.25 -1.94
CA LEU A 211 -13.47 -2.45 -3.29
C LEU A 211 -13.43 -3.94 -3.67
N CYS A 212 -12.96 -4.81 -2.77
CA CYS A 212 -12.91 -6.25 -2.98
C CYS A 212 -14.31 -6.84 -3.22
N LYS A 213 -15.32 -6.36 -2.48
CA LYS A 213 -16.72 -6.73 -2.69
C LYS A 213 -17.22 -6.33 -4.09
N LEU A 214 -16.94 -5.11 -4.53
CA LEU A 214 -17.30 -4.62 -5.87
C LEU A 214 -16.62 -5.42 -6.98
N LEU A 215 -15.34 -5.75 -6.80
CA LEU A 215 -14.53 -6.49 -7.77
C LEU A 215 -14.71 -8.01 -7.70
N LYS A 216 -15.49 -8.51 -6.73
CA LYS A 216 -15.71 -9.94 -6.46
C LYS A 216 -14.39 -10.71 -6.28
N THR A 217 -13.50 -10.15 -5.48
CA THR A 217 -12.17 -10.72 -5.15
C THR A 217 -11.91 -10.64 -3.65
N LYS A 218 -10.79 -11.22 -3.19
CA LYS A 218 -10.33 -11.12 -1.81
C LYS A 218 -8.80 -11.14 -1.71
N PRO A 219 -8.22 -10.59 -0.62
CA PRO A 219 -6.79 -10.67 -0.35
C PRO A 219 -6.31 -12.09 -0.13
N HIS A 220 -5.10 -12.36 -0.61
CA HIS A 220 -4.36 -13.60 -0.42
C HIS A 220 -2.96 -13.26 0.07
N LEU A 221 -2.60 -13.77 1.25
CA LEU A 221 -1.30 -13.51 1.86
C LEU A 221 -0.16 -14.06 0.98
N ILE A 222 0.88 -13.24 0.82
CA ILE A 222 2.13 -13.60 0.13
C ILE A 222 3.21 -13.91 1.16
N GLU A 223 3.38 -13.01 2.12
CA GLU A 223 4.39 -13.11 3.16
C GLU A 223 4.01 -12.25 4.36
N TYR A 224 4.37 -12.71 5.54
CA TYR A 224 4.37 -11.95 6.78
C TYR A 224 5.72 -12.11 7.46
N LYS A 225 6.24 -11.00 7.99
CA LYS A 225 7.41 -10.88 8.86
C LYS A 225 7.21 -9.71 9.81
N ASN A 226 8.04 -9.57 10.83
CA ASN A 226 8.15 -8.34 11.60
C ASN A 226 9.61 -7.85 11.63
N SER A 227 9.84 -6.62 12.11
CA SER A 227 11.18 -6.04 12.19
C SER A 227 12.20 -6.91 12.93
N GLY A 228 11.78 -7.72 13.91
CA GLY A 228 12.65 -8.65 14.62
C GLY A 228 13.16 -9.82 13.77
N ASP A 229 12.43 -10.21 12.71
CA ASP A 229 12.91 -11.17 11.70
C ASP A 229 14.02 -10.59 10.81
N ILE A 230 14.16 -9.27 10.79
CA ILE A 230 15.08 -8.54 9.93
C ILE A 230 16.30 -8.05 10.71
N THR A 231 16.08 -7.45 11.89
CA THR A 231 17.14 -6.86 12.72
C THR A 231 17.68 -7.80 13.79
N GLY A 232 16.91 -8.82 14.17
CA GLY A 232 17.20 -9.69 15.32
C GLY A 232 16.73 -9.12 16.67
N ASP A 233 16.36 -7.84 16.75
CA ASP A 233 15.78 -7.26 17.97
C ASP A 233 14.29 -7.61 18.08
N LYS A 234 13.95 -8.36 19.13
CA LYS A 234 12.61 -8.90 19.38
C LYS A 234 11.86 -8.18 20.51
N SER A 235 12.44 -7.13 21.08
CA SER A 235 11.89 -6.42 22.24
C SER A 235 10.70 -5.53 21.89
N SER A 236 10.74 -4.90 20.71
CA SER A 236 9.71 -3.99 20.21
C SER A 236 9.75 -4.00 18.69
N VAL A 237 8.72 -4.55 18.06
CA VAL A 237 8.70 -4.81 16.61
C VAL A 237 7.53 -4.14 15.90
N VAL A 238 7.68 -4.01 14.58
CA VAL A 238 6.60 -3.61 13.66
C VAL A 238 6.30 -4.76 12.71
N GLY A 239 5.02 -5.09 12.53
CA GLY A 239 4.57 -6.15 11.63
C GLY A 239 4.47 -5.71 10.17
N TYR A 240 4.89 -6.58 9.25
CA TYR A 240 4.86 -6.36 7.81
C TYR A 240 4.21 -7.54 7.12
N SER A 241 3.17 -7.26 6.32
CA SER A 241 2.54 -8.29 5.50
C SER A 241 2.33 -7.78 4.08
N SER A 242 2.30 -8.71 3.13
CA SER A 242 1.91 -8.39 1.78
C SER A 242 0.90 -9.36 1.23
N PHE A 243 0.01 -8.86 0.38
CA PHE A 243 -1.10 -9.60 -0.20
C PHE A 243 -1.28 -9.24 -1.67
N TRP A 244 -1.89 -10.14 -2.43
CA TRP A 244 -2.48 -9.82 -3.73
C TRP A 244 -4.00 -10.07 -3.70
N PHE A 245 -4.75 -9.40 -4.57
CA PHE A 245 -6.20 -9.61 -4.79
C PHE A 245 -6.61 -9.25 -6.21
#